data_AF-A0A832GMN6-F1
#
_entry.id   AF-A0A832GMN6-F1
#
_cell.length_a   1.000
_cell.length_b   1.000
_cell.length_c   1.000
_cell.angle_alpha   90.00
_cell.angle_beta   90.00
_cell.angle_gamma   90.00
#
_symmetry.space_group_name_H-M   'P 1'
#
loop_
_entity.id
_entity.type
_entity.pdbx_description
1 polymer ?
#
loop_
_entity_poly.entity_id
_entity_poly.type
_entity_poly.pdbx_seq_one_letter_code
_entity_poly.pdbx_strand_id
1 'polypeptide(L)'
;MEKEKLLINRVRAFYFMAGLLKLQGTDPRCSVCKSRKEVAEEIIDDFQRFKSEVKLEEIPEIFRSKFEAVEEILSALKLPEKPIPQRKEGGCHFPDKTCLVKECEDIFEDLIEEEED
;
A
#
# COMPACT_ATOMS: atom_id res chain seq x y z
N MET A 1 -24.09 -8.52 -0.02
CA MET A 1 -23.73 -7.30 -0.77
C MET A 1 -22.73 -6.47 -0.02
N GLU A 2 -22.96 -6.09 1.25
CA GLU A 2 -21.99 -5.26 1.99
C GLU A 2 -20.64 -5.94 2.19
N LYS A 3 -20.62 -7.21 2.63
CA LYS A 3 -19.36 -7.98 2.75
C LYS A 3 -18.56 -8.07 1.45
N GLU A 4 -19.23 -8.24 0.31
CA GLU A 4 -18.57 -8.30 -1.00
C GLU A 4 -18.01 -6.93 -1.41
N LYS A 5 -18.76 -5.85 -1.17
CA LYS A 5 -18.32 -4.48 -1.41
C LYS A 5 -17.08 -4.14 -0.58
N LEU A 6 -17.09 -4.47 0.72
CA LEU A 6 -15.93 -4.29 1.61
C LEU A 6 -14.73 -5.09 1.12
N LEU A 7 -14.93 -6.35 0.74
CA LEU A 7 -13.87 -7.18 0.18
C LEU A 7 -13.26 -6.57 -1.11
N ILE A 8 -14.10 -6.12 -2.04
CA ILE A 8 -13.65 -5.45 -3.27
C ILE A 8 -12.88 -4.18 -2.96
N ASN A 9 -13.34 -3.38 -1.98
CA ASN A 9 -12.68 -2.15 -1.56
C ASN A 9 -11.29 -2.43 -0.98
N ARG A 10 -11.16 -3.42 -0.09
CA ARG A 10 -9.85 -3.86 0.44
C ARG A 10 -8.90 -4.27 -0.69
N VAL A 11 -9.34 -5.10 -1.64
CA VAL A 11 -8.51 -5.49 -2.80
C VAL A 11 -8.07 -4.27 -3.63
N ARG A 12 -8.97 -3.30 -3.85
CA ARG A 12 -8.64 -2.07 -4.58
C ARG A 12 -7.64 -1.20 -3.83
N ALA A 13 -7.82 -1.03 -2.52
CA ALA A 13 -6.95 -0.24 -1.66
C ALA A 13 -5.52 -0.82 -1.66
N PHE A 14 -5.39 -2.14 -1.44
CA PHE A 14 -4.10 -2.82 -1.54
C PHE A 14 -3.47 -2.71 -2.94
N TYR A 15 -4.25 -2.89 -4.00
CA TYR A 15 -3.76 -2.77 -5.38
C TYR A 15 -3.23 -1.37 -5.69
N PHE A 16 -3.92 -0.34 -5.20
CA PHE A 16 -3.48 1.04 -5.32
C PHE A 16 -2.16 1.28 -4.57
N MET A 17 -2.08 0.90 -3.29
CA MET A 17 -0.89 1.11 -2.48
C MET A 17 0.31 0.33 -3.01
N ALA A 18 0.13 -0.94 -3.41
CA ALA A 18 1.19 -1.73 -4.02
C ALA A 18 1.73 -1.05 -5.30
N GLY A 19 0.84 -0.56 -6.16
CA GLY A 19 1.21 0.20 -7.36
C GLY A 19 2.02 1.46 -7.05
N LEU A 20 1.56 2.26 -6.08
CA LEU A 20 2.25 3.47 -5.63
C LEU A 20 3.65 3.17 -5.08
N LEU A 21 3.77 2.18 -4.19
CA LEU A 21 5.03 1.78 -3.55
C LEU A 21 6.03 1.23 -4.57
N LYS A 22 5.55 0.50 -5.58
CA LYS A 22 6.36 0.03 -6.71
C LYS A 22 6.88 1.19 -7.54
N LEU A 23 6.00 2.12 -7.91
CA LEU A 23 6.38 3.32 -8.68
C LEU A 23 7.43 4.15 -7.93
N GLN A 24 7.19 4.44 -6.65
CA GLN A 24 8.14 5.17 -5.81
C GLN A 24 9.46 4.43 -5.59
N GLY A 25 9.49 3.10 -5.74
CA GLY A 25 10.72 2.31 -5.72
C GLY A 25 11.66 2.60 -6.90
N THR A 26 11.14 3.19 -7.98
CA THR A 26 11.93 3.62 -9.14
C THR A 26 12.34 5.10 -9.09
N ASP A 27 11.76 5.87 -8.17
CA ASP A 27 12.15 7.27 -7.96
C ASP A 27 13.47 7.34 -7.15
N PRO A 28 14.49 8.08 -7.61
CA PRO A 28 15.80 8.13 -6.95
C PRO A 28 15.77 8.60 -5.49
N ARG A 29 14.74 9.35 -5.09
CA ARG A 29 14.63 9.91 -3.74
C ARG A 29 13.70 9.08 -2.88
N CYS A 30 12.55 8.67 -3.40
CA CYS A 30 11.61 7.85 -2.66
C CYS A 30 12.13 6.42 -2.44
N SER A 31 12.91 5.86 -3.36
CA SER A 31 13.47 4.50 -3.24
C SER A 31 14.33 4.29 -1.97
N VAL A 32 14.98 5.35 -1.49
CA VAL A 32 15.79 5.35 -0.26
C VAL A 32 15.10 6.06 0.93
N CYS A 33 13.86 6.50 0.77
CA CYS A 33 13.15 7.32 1.76
C CYS A 33 12.64 6.49 2.94
N LYS A 34 12.77 7.05 4.15
CA LYS A 34 12.23 6.50 5.39
C LYS A 34 10.71 6.34 5.36
N SER A 35 9.96 7.36 4.98
CA SER A 35 8.49 7.29 4.98
C SER A 35 7.97 6.23 4.01
N ARG A 36 8.58 6.07 2.83
CA ARG A 36 8.19 4.99 1.90
C ARG A 36 8.42 3.61 2.53
N LYS A 37 9.55 3.42 3.20
CA LYS A 37 9.87 2.15 3.87
C LYS A 37 8.82 1.82 4.93
N GLU A 38 8.54 2.76 5.82
CA GLU A 38 7.59 2.56 6.92
C GLU A 38 6.20 2.18 6.39
N VAL A 39 5.66 2.94 5.43
CA VAL A 39 4.37 2.60 4.79
C VAL A 39 4.41 1.26 4.07
N ALA A 40 5.52 0.92 3.41
CA ALA A 40 5.63 -0.36 2.72
C ALA A 40 5.60 -1.56 3.70
N GLU A 41 6.28 -1.44 4.84
CA GLU A 41 6.28 -2.48 5.89
C GLU A 41 4.86 -2.67 6.46
N GLU A 42 4.16 -1.58 6.74
CA GLU A 42 2.77 -1.59 7.23
C GLU A 42 1.79 -2.23 6.23
N ILE A 43 1.81 -1.78 4.96
CA ILE A 43 0.96 -2.35 3.91
C ILE A 43 1.28 -3.84 3.65
N ILE A 44 2.54 -4.26 3.77
CA ILE A 44 2.93 -5.68 3.66
C ILE A 44 2.29 -6.49 4.78
N ASP A 45 2.43 -6.04 6.03
CA ASP A 45 1.90 -6.75 7.20
C ASP A 45 0.37 -6.85 7.14
N ASP A 46 -0.31 -5.76 6.77
CA ASP A 46 -1.76 -5.72 6.61
C ASP A 46 -2.24 -6.61 5.46
N PHE A 47 -1.50 -6.66 4.36
CA PHE A 47 -1.84 -7.56 3.26
C PHE A 47 -1.67 -9.03 3.66
N GLN A 48 -0.64 -9.38 4.44
CA GLN A 48 -0.48 -10.76 4.94
C GLN A 48 -1.64 -11.15 5.87
N ARG A 49 -2.07 -10.23 6.73
CA ARG A 49 -3.25 -10.45 7.58
C ARG A 49 -4.50 -10.68 6.75
N PHE A 50 -4.80 -9.75 5.84
CA PHE A 50 -5.93 -9.87 4.92
C PHE A 50 -5.90 -11.17 4.12
N LYS A 51 -4.73 -11.55 3.58
CA LYS A 51 -4.52 -12.80 2.84
C LYS A 51 -4.79 -14.04 3.70
N SER A 52 -4.50 -14.00 5.00
CA SER A 52 -4.78 -15.11 5.90
C SER A 52 -6.27 -15.27 6.25
N GLU A 53 -7.04 -14.18 6.13
CA GLU A 53 -8.47 -14.12 6.47
C GLU A 53 -9.37 -14.46 5.29
N VAL A 54 -8.93 -14.17 4.06
CA VAL A 54 -9.72 -14.32 2.83
C VAL A 54 -9.36 -15.58 2.05
N LYS A 55 -10.37 -16.26 1.51
CA LYS A 55 -10.15 -17.30 0.49
C LYS A 55 -10.24 -16.71 -0.90
N LEU A 56 -9.37 -17.12 -1.82
CA LEU A 56 -9.35 -16.59 -3.19
C LEU A 56 -10.70 -16.77 -3.91
N GLU A 57 -11.43 -17.83 -3.59
CA GLU A 57 -12.75 -18.10 -4.17
C GLU A 57 -13.81 -17.07 -3.75
N GLU A 58 -13.64 -16.42 -2.59
CA GLU A 58 -14.54 -15.36 -2.09
C GLU A 58 -14.35 -14.04 -2.84
N ILE A 59 -13.18 -13.83 -3.46
CA ILE A 59 -12.90 -12.65 -4.28
C ILE A 59 -13.58 -12.81 -5.64
N PRO A 60 -14.37 -11.82 -6.10
CA PRO A 60 -14.98 -11.89 -7.43
C PRO A 60 -13.92 -12.00 -8.52
N GLU A 61 -14.18 -12.80 -9.54
CA GLU A 61 -13.19 -13.20 -10.56
C GLU A 61 -12.44 -12.02 -11.19
N ILE A 62 -13.15 -10.93 -11.50
CA ILE A 62 -12.57 -9.70 -12.08
C ILE A 62 -11.54 -9.00 -11.16
N PHE A 63 -11.55 -9.28 -9.86
CA PHE A 63 -10.63 -8.73 -8.87
C PHE A 63 -9.53 -9.71 -8.45
N ARG A 64 -9.61 -11.00 -8.78
CA ARG A 64 -8.59 -12.00 -8.40
C ARG A 64 -7.22 -11.65 -8.95
N SER A 65 -7.15 -11.25 -10.22
CA SER A 65 -5.89 -10.82 -10.85
C SER A 65 -5.27 -9.60 -10.17
N LYS A 66 -6.07 -8.72 -9.56
CA LYS A 66 -5.57 -7.59 -8.76
C LYS A 66 -5.00 -8.06 -7.43
N PHE A 67 -5.68 -9.00 -6.76
CA PHE A 67 -5.19 -9.59 -5.52
C PHE A 67 -3.84 -10.32 -5.73
N GLU A 68 -3.74 -11.14 -6.77
CA GLU A 68 -2.49 -11.82 -7.15
C GLU A 68 -1.38 -10.82 -7.51
N ALA A 69 -1.72 -9.76 -8.25
CA ALA A 69 -0.76 -8.70 -8.57
C ALA A 69 -0.27 -7.95 -7.33
N VAL A 70 -1.10 -7.75 -6.29
CA VAL A 70 -0.64 -7.18 -5.02
C VAL A 70 0.45 -8.06 -4.42
N GLU A 71 0.21 -9.38 -4.32
CA GLU A 71 1.18 -10.31 -3.76
C GLU A 71 2.51 -10.30 -4.53
N GLU A 72 2.45 -10.33 -5.86
CA GLU A 72 3.63 -10.26 -6.72
C GLU A 72 4.41 -8.96 -6.51
N ILE A 73 3.70 -7.83 -6.48
CA ILE A 73 4.32 -6.52 -6.31
C ILE A 73 4.99 -6.40 -4.93
N LEU A 74 4.26 -6.71 -3.86
CA LEU A 74 4.73 -6.54 -2.48
C LEU A 74 5.92 -7.45 -2.17
N SER A 75 5.89 -8.71 -2.63
CA SER A 75 7.01 -9.64 -2.44
C SER A 75 8.28 -9.24 -3.21
N ALA A 76 8.14 -8.45 -4.28
CA ALA A 76 9.26 -7.95 -5.08
C ALA A 76 9.76 -6.57 -4.66
N LEU A 77 9.13 -5.91 -3.66
CA LEU A 77 9.55 -4.58 -3.23
C LEU A 77 10.97 -4.60 -2.65
N LYS A 78 11.82 -3.72 -3.16
CA LYS A 78 13.13 -3.44 -2.58
C LYS A 78 13.00 -2.28 -1.60
N LEU A 79 13.21 -2.57 -0.33
CA LEU A 79 13.21 -1.59 0.75
C LEU A 79 14.64 -1.27 1.18
N PRO A 80 14.96 -0.01 1.50
CA PRO A 80 16.30 0.38 1.90
C PRO A 80 16.63 -0.14 3.31
N GLU A 81 17.81 -0.75 3.47
CA GLU A 81 18.32 -1.15 4.80
C GLU A 81 18.60 0.09 5.68
N LYS A 82 19.14 1.15 5.06
CA LYS A 82 19.48 2.42 5.70
C LYS A 82 18.64 3.56 5.10
N PRO A 83 17.37 3.71 5.52
CA PRO A 83 16.49 4.73 4.98
C PRO A 83 16.95 6.15 5.36
N ILE A 84 16.73 7.10 4.46
CA ILE A 84 17.03 8.52 4.64
C ILE A 84 15.72 9.29 4.88
N PRO A 85 15.62 10.15 5.91
CA PRO A 85 14.46 11.01 6.11
C PRO A 85 14.48 12.19 5.11
N GLN A 86 14.22 11.92 3.83
CA GLN A 86 14.40 12.84 2.70
C GLN A 86 13.87 14.27 2.93
N ARG A 87 12.73 14.44 3.61
CA ARG A 87 12.18 15.77 3.90
C ARG A 87 13.04 16.54 4.93
N LYS A 88 13.50 15.87 5.98
CA LYS A 88 14.38 16.48 6.99
C LYS A 88 15.74 16.84 6.40
N GLU A 89 16.23 16.03 5.47
CA GLU A 89 17.49 16.26 4.74
C GLU A 89 17.35 17.22 3.53
N GLY A 90 16.16 17.76 3.26
CA GLY A 90 15.92 18.66 2.14
C GLY A 90 15.90 18.00 0.74
N GLY A 91 15.96 16.68 0.66
CA GLY A 91 15.87 15.91 -0.59
C GLY A 91 14.42 15.74 -1.10
N CYS A 92 13.41 15.85 -0.24
CA CYS A 92 12.02 15.81 -0.68
C CYS A 92 11.59 17.17 -1.25
N HIS A 93 11.06 17.18 -2.48
CA HIS A 93 10.52 18.39 -3.12
C HIS A 93 9.01 18.31 -3.36
N PHE A 94 8.33 17.40 -2.66
CA PHE A 94 6.88 17.38 -2.71
C PHE A 94 6.36 18.72 -2.14
N PRO A 95 5.49 19.44 -2.88
CA PRO A 95 5.17 20.83 -2.59
C PRO A 95 4.44 20.98 -1.25
N ASP A 96 3.60 20.01 -0.91
CA ASP A 96 2.89 20.01 0.36
C ASP A 96 3.79 19.56 1.51
N LYS A 97 3.43 19.96 2.74
CA LYS A 97 4.16 19.59 3.96
C LYS A 97 4.02 18.09 4.28
N THR A 98 3.08 17.41 3.65
CA THR A 98 2.77 15.99 3.84
C THR A 98 3.43 15.14 2.75
N CYS A 99 3.78 13.90 3.07
CA CYS A 99 4.35 12.98 2.08
C CYS A 99 3.22 12.32 1.29
N LEU A 100 3.32 12.28 -0.05
CA LEU A 100 2.32 11.61 -0.90
C LEU A 100 1.99 10.19 -0.44
N VAL A 101 3.00 9.40 -0.04
CA VAL A 101 2.77 8.01 0.39
C VAL A 101 1.99 7.93 1.71
N LYS A 102 2.13 8.94 2.58
CA LYS A 102 1.39 9.05 3.83
C LYS A 102 -0.06 9.51 3.57
N GLU A 103 -0.25 10.49 2.68
CA GLU A 103 -1.62 10.90 2.29
C GLU A 103 -2.40 9.76 1.63
N CYS A 104 -1.72 8.92 0.86
CA CYS A 104 -2.33 7.73 0.26
C CYS A 104 -2.58 6.61 1.28
N GLU A 105 -1.78 6.53 2.34
CA GLU A 105 -1.98 5.60 3.45
C GLU A 105 -3.21 5.99 4.27
N ASP A 106 -3.41 7.28 4.57
CA ASP A 106 -4.63 7.77 5.24
C ASP A 106 -5.90 7.35 4.45
N ILE A 107 -5.88 7.51 3.12
CA ILE A 107 -6.97 7.06 2.24
C ILE A 107 -7.11 5.53 2.25
N PHE A 108 -6.01 4.80 2.36
CA PHE A 108 -6.05 3.34 2.45
C PHE A 108 -6.73 2.89 3.74
N GLU A 109 -6.38 3.48 4.88
CA GLU A 109 -7.00 3.22 6.19
C GLU A 109 -8.51 3.43 6.11
N ASP A 110 -8.96 4.59 5.60
CA ASP A 110 -10.39 4.90 5.40
C ASP A 110 -11.13 3.85 4.53
N LEU A 111 -10.43 3.22 3.56
CA LEU A 111 -11.02 2.25 2.65
C LEU A 111 -11.06 0.82 3.20
N ILE A 112 -10.25 0.53 4.22
CA ILE A 112 -10.15 -0.80 4.83
C ILE A 112 -10.82 -0.88 6.20
N GLU A 113 -11.07 0.26 6.85
CA GLU A 113 -11.87 0.33 8.07
C GLU A 113 -13.33 -0.08 7.78
N GLU A 114 -13.88 -0.92 8.66
CA GLU A 114 -15.30 -1.24 8.65
C GLU A 114 -16.01 -0.13 9.45
N GLU A 115 -16.91 0.63 8.82
CA GLU A 115 -17.83 1.50 9.58
C GLU A 115 -18.64 0.59 10.52
N GLU A 116 -18.36 0.66 11.83
CA GLU A 116 -19.22 0.07 12.86
C GLU A 116 -20.55 0.85 12.86
N ASP A 117 -21.56 0.33 12.16
CA ASP A 117 -22.97 0.76 12.29
C ASP A 117 -23.58 0.32 13.64
#